data_AF-A0A961Y0F0-F1
#
_entry.id   AF-A0A961Y0F0-F1
#
_cell.length_a   1.000
_cell.length_b   1.000
_cell.length_c   1.000
_cell.angle_alpha   90.00
_cell.angle_beta   90.00
_cell.angle_gamma   90.00
#
_symmetry.space_group_name_H-M   'P 1'
#
loop_
_entity.id
_entity.type
_entity.pdbx_description
1 polymer ?
#
loop_
_entity_poly.entity_id
_entity_poly.type
_entity_poly.pdbx_seq_one_letter_code
_entity_poly.pdbx_strand_id
1 'polypeptide(L)' 'MEFAITFKGFVDAERARYLVRMAEFAGFKYCWFYDSHILWRDCYAAIAMCMEHTKEMRFGPLV' A
#
# COMPACT_ATOMS: atom_id res chain seq x y z
N MET A 1 19.36 -5.53 -2.76
CA MET A 1 18.26 -6.21 -2.02
C MET A 1 17.04 -5.31 -2.09
N GLU A 2 15.88 -5.87 -2.42
CA GLU A 2 14.62 -5.11 -2.53
C GLU A 2 13.81 -5.28 -1.24
N PHE A 3 13.18 -4.21 -0.77
CA PHE A 3 12.37 -4.19 0.45
C PHE A 3 10.92 -3.81 0.14
N ALA A 4 10.01 -4.37 0.93
CA ALA A 4 8.57 -4.19 0.79
C ALA A 4 7.90 -3.87 2.13
N ILE A 5 6.76 -3.16 2.06
CA ILE A 5 5.89 -2.87 3.20
C ILE A 5 4.50 -3.43 2.93
N THR A 6 3.77 -3.84 3.96
CA THR A 6 2.40 -4.37 3.83
C THR A 6 1.44 -3.56 4.68
N PHE A 7 0.34 -3.12 4.08
CA PHE A 7 -0.77 -2.44 4.77
C PHE A 7 -1.90 -3.40 5.07
N LYS A 8 -2.45 -3.30 6.29
CA LYS A 8 -3.68 -3.97 6.68
C LYS A 8 -4.88 -3.10 6.29
N GLY A 9 -6.03 -3.72 6.01
CA GLY A 9 -7.23 -3.01 5.53
C GLY A 9 -7.92 -2.09 6.54
N PHE A 10 -7.31 -1.81 7.70
CA PHE A 10 -7.79 -0.83 8.69
C PHE A 10 -6.94 0.45 8.75
N VAL A 11 -5.91 0.59 7.92
CA VAL A 11 -5.12 1.83 7.86
C VAL A 11 -6.00 2.94 7.30
N ASP A 12 -6.14 4.03 8.06
CA ASP A 12 -6.86 5.23 7.61
C ASP A 12 -6.26 5.79 6.31
N ALA A 13 -7.12 6.37 5.45
CA ALA A 13 -6.72 6.82 4.12
C ALA A 13 -5.63 7.91 4.16
N GLU A 14 -5.69 8.88 5.06
CA GLU A 14 -4.65 9.91 5.17
C GLU A 14 -3.33 9.31 5.66
N ARG A 15 -3.41 8.39 6.62
CA ARG A 15 -2.26 7.68 7.13
C ARG A 15 -1.60 6.79 6.06
N ALA A 16 -2.39 6.09 5.25
CA ALA A 16 -1.89 5.27 4.14
C ALA A 16 -1.13 6.12 3.11
N ARG A 17 -1.68 7.27 2.72
CA ARG A 17 -1.02 8.25 1.81
C ARG A 17 0.28 8.79 2.37
N TYR A 18 0.33 9.06 3.66
CA TYR A 18 1.57 9.49 4.30
C TYR A 18 2.60 8.36 4.31
N LEU A 19 2.23 7.16 4.78
CA LEU A 19 3.15 6.03 4.91
C LEU A 19 3.70 5.57 3.57
N VAL A 20 2.89 5.53 2.52
CA VAL A 20 3.34 5.07 1.19
C VAL A 20 4.37 6.03 0.58
N ARG A 21 4.18 7.35 0.75
CA ARG A 21 5.16 8.36 0.34
C ARG A 21 6.48 8.23 1.10
N MET A 22 6.39 8.02 2.40
CA MET A 22 7.58 7.82 3.24
C MET A 22 8.31 6.51 2.91
N ALA A 23 7.56 5.44 2.59
CA ALA A 23 8.14 4.17 2.19
C ALA A 23 8.88 4.29 0.85
N GLU A 24 8.28 4.96 -0.15
CA GLU A 24 8.94 5.20 -1.43
C GLU A 24 10.19 6.08 -1.25
N PHE A 25 10.09 7.15 -0.47
CA PHE A 25 11.24 8.01 -0.12
C PHE A 25 12.36 7.23 0.59
N ALA A 26 12.02 6.29 1.46
CA ALA A 26 12.97 5.44 2.17
C ALA A 26 13.56 4.31 1.30
N GLY A 27 13.16 4.19 0.03
CA GLY A 27 13.70 3.22 -0.92
C GLY A 27 12.98 1.86 -0.96
N PHE A 28 11.81 1.74 -0.34
CA PHE A 28 10.95 0.56 -0.54
C PHE A 28 10.47 0.51 -1.98
N LYS A 29 10.45 -0.69 -2.58
CA LYS A 29 10.08 -0.89 -3.99
C LYS A 29 8.69 -1.48 -4.17
N TYR A 30 8.13 -2.07 -3.11
CA TYR A 30 6.81 -2.69 -3.14
C TYR A 30 5.97 -2.28 -1.94
N CYS A 31 4.67 -2.08 -2.18
CA CYS A 31 3.65 -1.91 -1.17
C CYS A 31 2.53 -2.93 -1.39
N TRP A 32 2.30 -3.78 -0.39
CA TRP A 32 1.37 -4.89 -0.46
C TRP A 32 0.12 -4.66 0.38
N PHE A 33 -1.01 -5.26 -0.02
CA PHE A 33 -2.27 -5.18 0.70
C PHE A 33 -2.86 -6.58 0.91
N TYR A 34 -3.39 -6.88 2.09
CA TYR A 34 -4.11 -8.13 2.27
C TYR A 34 -5.46 -8.11 1.52
N ASP A 35 -5.70 -9.08 0.64
CA ASP A 35 -6.98 -9.27 -0.03
C ASP A 35 -7.89 -10.19 0.81
N SER A 36 -8.51 -9.62 1.85
CA SER A 36 -9.40 -10.37 2.74
C SER A 36 -10.75 -9.67 2.91
N HIS A 37 -11.66 -9.93 1.97
CA HIS A 37 -13.02 -9.37 1.97
C HIS A 37 -13.88 -9.77 3.17
N ILE A 38 -13.50 -10.84 3.89
CA ILE A 38 -14.16 -11.23 5.15
C ILE A 38 -13.83 -10.22 6.27
N LEU A 39 -12.63 -9.64 6.24
CA LEU A 39 -12.12 -8.78 7.30
C LEU A 39 -12.19 -7.30 6.93
N TRP A 40 -11.95 -6.96 5.66
CA TRP A 40 -11.71 -5.59 5.20
C TRP A 40 -12.41 -5.27 3.88
N ARG A 41 -12.45 -3.98 3.56
CA ARG A 41 -12.90 -3.50 2.26
C ARG A 41 -11.91 -3.90 1.16
N ASP A 42 -12.41 -3.87 -0.08
CA ASP A 42 -11.63 -4.14 -1.30
C ASP A 42 -10.27 -3.43 -1.32
N CYS A 43 -9.21 -4.18 -1.60
CA CYS A 43 -7.85 -3.68 -1.55
C CYS A 43 -7.47 -2.84 -2.78
N TYR A 44 -8.13 -3.02 -3.93
CA TYR A 44 -7.79 -2.32 -5.17
C TYR A 44 -8.08 -0.82 -5.08
N ALA A 45 -9.16 -0.42 -4.39
CA ALA A 45 -9.42 0.99 -4.12
C ALA A 45 -8.30 1.65 -3.27
N ALA A 46 -7.78 0.94 -2.27
CA ALA A 46 -6.68 1.42 -1.44
C ALA A 46 -5.36 1.48 -2.22
N ILE A 47 -5.10 0.50 -3.09
CA ILE A 47 -3.96 0.48 -4.00
C ILE A 47 -4.01 1.69 -4.95
N ALA A 48 -5.14 1.93 -5.62
CA ALA A 48 -5.29 3.04 -6.55
C ALA A 48 -5.07 4.40 -5.88
N MET A 49 -5.62 4.56 -4.67
CA MET A 49 -5.38 5.77 -3.85
C MET A 49 -3.90 5.94 -3.51
N CYS A 50 -3.19 4.87 -3.15
CA CYS A 50 -1.75 4.95 -2.88
C CYS A 50 -0.93 5.26 -4.14
N MET A 51 -1.31 4.70 -5.29
CA MET A 51 -0.65 4.95 -6.58
C MET A 51 -0.65 6.44 -6.95
N GLU A 52 -1.74 7.17 -6.67
CA GLU A 52 -1.84 8.62 -6.91
C GLU A 52 -0.75 9.42 -6.18
N HIS A 53 -0.19 8.88 -5.10
CA HIS A 53 0.77 9.55 -4.24
C HIS A 53 2.19 8.99 -4.34
N THR A 54 2.47 8.16 -5.34
CA THR A 54 3.80 7.57 -5.60
C THR A 54 4.15 7.66 -7.09
N LYS A 55 5.42 7.42 -7.45
CA LYS A 55 5.86 7.47 -8.86
C LYS A 55 6.44 6.14 -9.38
N GLU A 56 7.18 5.44 -8.55
CA GLU A 56 7.93 4.23 -8.91
C GLU A 56 7.55 3.01 -8.07
N MET A 57 6.83 3.22 -6.96
CA MET A 57 6.34 2.16 -6.08
C MET A 57 5.49 1.13 -6.86
N ARG A 58 5.78 -0.15 -6.66
CA ARG A 58 4.97 -1.26 -7.20
C ARG A 58 3.96 -1.72 -6.16
N PHE A 59 2.80 -2.16 -6.62
CA PHE A 59 1.70 -2.53 -5.74
C PHE A 59 1.12 -3.89 -6.10
N GLY A 60 0.47 -4.53 -5.12
CA GLY A 60 -0.37 -5.69 -5.35
C GLY A 60 -1.00 -6.23 -4.07
N PRO A 61 -1.87 -7.24 -4.20
CA PRO A 61 -2.36 -7.99 -3.07
C PRO A 61 -1.28 -8.95 -2.50
N LEU A 62 -1.43 -9.35 -1.23
CA LEU A 62 -0.53 -10.26 -0.50
C LEU A 62 -1.33 -11.17 0.44
N VAL A 63 -1.85 -12.29 -0.04
CA VAL A 63 -1.97 -12.69 -1.47
C VAL A 63 -3.19 -12.09 -2.12
#